data_AF-A0A3S3F8M5-F1
#
_entry.id   AF-A0A3S3F8M5-F1
#
_cell.length_a   1.000
_cell.length_b   1.000
_cell.length_c   1.000
_cell.angle_alpha   90.00
_cell.angle_beta   90.00
_cell.angle_gamma   90.00
#
_symmetry.space_group_name_H-M   'P 1'
#
loop_
_entity.id
_entity.type
_entity.pdbx_description
1 polymer ?
#
loop_
_entity_poly.entity_id
_entity_poly.type
_entity_poly.pdbx_seq_one_letter_code
_entity_poly.pdbx_strand_id
1 'polypeptide(L)'
;MRRLIIATGALFASFFCVLPSPAGQSFSCSFGEPACLDYGAAVCKSSATCVAKDAVCFDSYTCDYKGFVCKSKFDVAVDAYDTQLRKYNELIDKFNLLNSTYEEVRAEKGAAMSELEDEQTRARRVSDCVSSADTIDQAKACF
;
A
#
# COMPACT_ATOMS: atom_id res chain seq x y z
N MET A 1 77.56 -18.21 20.95
CA MET A 1 77.76 -18.74 22.31
C MET A 1 76.53 -19.57 22.67
N ARG A 2 76.66 -20.91 22.66
CA ARG A 2 76.65 -21.81 23.86
C ARG A 2 75.25 -21.89 24.50
N ARG A 3 74.51 -23.02 24.36
CA ARG A 3 74.49 -24.22 25.26
C ARG A 3 73.91 -23.83 26.65
N LEU A 4 73.06 -24.55 27.38
CA LEU A 4 72.65 -25.97 27.45
C LEU A 4 71.60 -26.06 28.62
N ILE A 5 70.53 -26.86 28.46
CA ILE A 5 69.90 -27.87 29.38
C ILE A 5 69.57 -27.53 30.87
N ILE A 6 68.50 -28.21 31.37
CA ILE A 6 68.20 -28.74 32.73
C ILE A 6 67.18 -27.87 33.50
N ALA A 7 66.09 -28.33 34.14
CA ALA A 7 65.52 -29.66 34.39
C ALA A 7 63.99 -29.58 34.58
N THR A 8 63.38 -30.70 34.23
CA THR A 8 62.14 -31.33 34.72
C THR A 8 61.76 -31.12 36.20
N GLY A 9 60.48 -30.86 36.48
CA GLY A 9 59.84 -31.19 37.77
C GLY A 9 58.45 -30.56 37.97
N ALA A 10 57.44 -31.42 38.23
CA ALA A 10 56.01 -31.15 38.55
C ALA A 10 55.07 -31.00 37.33
N LEU A 11 54.62 -32.08 36.69
CA LEU A 11 53.49 -32.98 37.03
C LEU A 11 52.13 -32.29 37.23
N PHE A 12 51.23 -32.63 36.29
CA PHE A 12 49.76 -32.64 36.35
C PHE A 12 49.00 -31.31 36.49
N ALA A 13 48.66 -30.71 35.35
CA ALA A 13 47.48 -29.85 35.23
C ALA A 13 46.74 -30.18 33.92
N SER A 14 45.77 -31.08 34.05
CA SER A 14 44.45 -31.02 33.40
C SER A 14 44.42 -30.61 31.92
N PHE A 15 44.41 -31.62 31.06
CA PHE A 15 43.93 -31.55 29.69
C PHE A 15 42.41 -31.30 29.71
N PHE A 16 41.98 -30.06 29.91
CA PHE A 16 40.61 -29.64 29.63
C PHE A 16 40.54 -29.29 28.15
N CYS A 17 39.98 -30.20 27.35
CA CYS A 17 39.42 -29.86 26.05
C CYS A 17 38.43 -28.70 26.27
N VAL A 18 38.82 -27.48 25.89
CA VAL A 18 37.88 -26.40 25.67
C VAL A 18 37.16 -26.73 24.37
N LEU A 19 36.15 -27.58 24.48
CA LEU A 19 35.08 -27.64 23.49
C LEU A 19 34.48 -26.22 23.42
N PRO A 20 34.30 -25.62 22.25
CA PRO A 20 33.43 -24.47 22.14
C PRO A 20 32.05 -24.94 22.60
N SER A 21 31.65 -24.51 23.80
CA SER A 21 30.27 -24.66 24.22
C SER A 21 29.43 -23.94 23.17
N PRO A 22 28.40 -24.58 22.59
CA PRO A 22 27.35 -23.81 21.97
C PRO A 22 26.73 -22.99 23.12
N ALA A 23 27.17 -21.74 23.24
CA ALA A 23 26.43 -20.76 24.01
C ALA A 23 25.04 -20.74 23.39
N GLY A 24 24.11 -21.44 24.04
CA GLY A 24 22.71 -21.42 23.68
C GLY A 24 22.31 -19.96 23.58
N GLN A 25 21.84 -19.59 22.39
CA GLN A 25 21.27 -18.29 22.04
C GLN A 25 19.96 -18.09 22.82
N SER A 26 20.06 -18.07 24.15
CA SER A 26 18.96 -17.72 25.03
C SER A 26 18.76 -16.22 24.87
N PHE A 27 17.62 -15.84 24.30
CA PHE A 27 17.13 -14.47 24.20
C PHE A 27 17.32 -13.77 25.54
N SER A 28 18.38 -12.98 25.62
CA SER A 28 18.65 -12.06 26.72
C SER A 28 18.52 -10.69 26.11
N CYS A 29 17.45 -9.97 26.48
CA CYS A 29 17.23 -8.60 26.02
C CYS A 29 18.35 -7.72 26.60
N SER A 30 19.43 -7.58 25.83
CA SER A 30 20.49 -6.64 26.09
C SER A 30 20.35 -5.50 25.08
N PHE A 31 20.02 -4.33 25.61
CA PHE A 31 19.84 -3.02 24.96
C PHE A 31 18.56 -2.78 24.15
N GLY A 32 17.72 -1.90 24.70
CA GLY A 32 16.55 -1.29 24.06
C GLY A 32 15.24 -1.77 24.70
N GLU A 33 14.38 -0.84 25.12
CA GLU A 33 13.02 -1.15 25.58
C GLU A 33 12.25 -1.89 24.48
N PRO A 34 11.86 -3.16 24.67
CA PRO A 34 10.86 -3.77 23.82
C PRO A 34 9.52 -3.11 24.19
N ALA A 35 8.94 -2.32 23.27
CA ALA A 35 7.78 -1.46 23.48
C ALA A 35 6.48 -2.13 23.99
N CYS A 36 6.51 -3.44 24.27
CA CYS A 36 5.41 -4.22 24.82
C CYS A 36 5.67 -4.73 26.26
N LEU A 37 6.86 -4.53 26.84
CA LEU A 37 7.21 -4.99 28.19
C LEU A 37 8.07 -3.95 28.93
N ASP A 38 7.69 -3.63 30.17
CA ASP A 38 8.43 -2.69 31.03
C ASP A 38 9.85 -3.19 31.39
N TYR A 39 10.76 -2.25 31.65
CA TYR A 39 12.12 -2.53 32.13
C TYR A 39 12.09 -3.41 33.39
N GLY A 40 12.58 -4.65 33.28
CA GLY A 40 12.57 -5.65 34.36
C GLY A 40 11.52 -6.75 34.22
N ALA A 41 10.69 -6.73 33.17
CA ALA A 41 9.82 -7.85 32.84
C ALA A 41 10.64 -9.08 32.40
N ALA A 42 10.78 -10.06 33.29
CA ALA A 42 11.39 -11.35 32.98
C ALA A 42 10.32 -12.36 32.53
N VAL A 43 10.65 -13.23 31.58
CA VAL A 43 9.81 -14.39 31.24
C VAL A 43 9.93 -15.41 32.39
N CYS A 44 8.98 -15.30 33.33
CA CYS A 44 8.78 -16.07 34.55
C CYS A 44 10.05 -16.56 35.31
N LYS A 45 10.32 -15.91 36.45
CA LYS A 45 10.54 -16.63 37.72
C LYS A 45 9.70 -15.95 38.80
N SER A 46 8.54 -16.54 39.10
CA SER A 46 7.58 -16.27 40.21
C SER A 46 7.13 -14.83 40.54
N SER A 47 7.69 -13.77 39.96
CA SER A 47 7.33 -12.37 40.22
C SER A 47 7.41 -11.46 38.99
N ALA A 48 7.34 -12.04 37.79
CA ALA A 48 7.42 -11.30 36.53
C ALA A 48 6.21 -11.60 35.63
N THR A 49 5.84 -10.64 34.79
CA THR A 49 4.68 -10.67 33.89
C THR A 49 4.77 -11.87 32.96
N CYS A 50 4.05 -12.95 33.29
CA CYS A 50 4.14 -14.20 32.55
C CYS A 50 3.44 -14.08 31.19
N VAL A 51 4.20 -14.29 30.12
CA VAL A 51 3.64 -14.49 28.77
C VAL A 51 2.96 -15.86 28.76
N ALA A 52 1.78 -15.95 28.15
CA ALA A 52 0.98 -17.17 28.12
C ALA A 52 1.72 -18.34 27.44
N LYS A 53 1.35 -19.59 27.78
CA LYS A 53 2.01 -20.81 27.25
C LYS A 53 1.93 -20.95 25.72
N ASP A 54 0.99 -20.26 25.09
CA ASP A 54 0.76 -20.18 23.65
C ASP A 54 1.50 -19.02 22.97
N ALA A 55 2.45 -18.38 23.68
CA ALA A 55 3.31 -17.37 23.10
C ALA A 55 4.09 -17.92 21.90
N VAL A 56 3.91 -17.29 20.75
CA VAL A 56 4.66 -17.59 19.53
C VAL A 56 5.95 -16.76 19.55
N CYS A 57 7.09 -17.43 19.71
CA CYS A 57 8.40 -16.80 19.52
C CYS A 57 8.69 -16.68 18.01
N PHE A 58 9.08 -15.48 17.57
CA PHE A 58 9.55 -15.26 16.20
C PHE A 58 10.99 -15.76 16.01
N ASP A 59 11.38 -15.94 14.75
CA ASP A 59 12.74 -16.28 14.38
C ASP A 59 13.73 -15.16 14.78
N SER A 60 15.00 -15.53 14.93
CA SER A 60 16.07 -14.56 15.19
C SER A 60 16.13 -13.53 14.06
N TYR A 61 16.27 -12.25 14.41
CA TYR A 61 16.32 -11.12 13.47
C TYR A 61 15.02 -10.83 12.70
N THR A 62 13.88 -11.39 13.10
CA THR A 62 12.57 -10.97 12.54
C THR A 62 12.25 -9.50 12.84
N CYS A 63 12.88 -8.93 13.87
CA CYS A 63 12.68 -7.53 14.27
C CYS A 63 13.69 -6.61 13.57
N ASP A 64 13.21 -5.60 12.83
CA ASP A 64 14.05 -4.45 12.47
C ASP A 64 14.15 -3.47 13.67
N TYR A 65 14.95 -2.42 13.54
CA TYR A 65 15.15 -1.40 14.58
C TYR A 65 13.88 -0.62 14.98
N LYS A 66 12.74 -0.84 14.32
CA LYS A 66 11.45 -0.20 14.60
C LYS A 66 10.59 -1.00 15.59
N GLY A 67 11.01 -2.22 15.97
CA GLY A 67 10.40 -2.99 17.05
C GLY A 67 9.00 -3.57 16.75
N PHE A 68 8.27 -3.95 17.80
CA PHE A 68 6.92 -4.49 17.71
C PHE A 68 5.85 -3.39 17.77
N VAL A 69 4.81 -3.52 16.95
CA VAL A 69 3.61 -2.68 17.03
C VAL A 69 2.58 -3.39 17.90
N CYS A 70 2.07 -2.71 18.93
CA CYS A 70 0.96 -3.23 19.73
C CYS A 70 -0.25 -3.50 18.83
N LYS A 71 -0.96 -4.62 19.03
CA LYS A 71 -2.16 -4.98 18.25
C LYS A 71 -3.16 -3.83 18.11
N SER A 72 -3.40 -3.10 19.19
CA SER A 72 -4.31 -1.94 19.18
C SER A 72 -3.87 -0.81 18.24
N LYS A 73 -2.56 -0.60 18.05
CA LYS A 73 -2.03 0.38 17.10
C LYS A 73 -2.09 -0.15 15.67
N PHE A 74 -1.90 -1.46 15.48
CA PHE A 74 -2.05 -2.10 14.18
C PHE A 74 -3.51 -2.07 13.71
N ASP A 75 -4.47 -2.44 14.57
CA ASP A 75 -5.90 -2.41 14.27
C ASP A 75 -6.36 -1.00 13.83
N VAL A 76 -5.91 0.06 14.52
CA VAL A 76 -6.20 1.45 14.13
C VAL A 76 -5.64 1.79 12.74
N ALA A 77 -4.44 1.31 12.42
CA ALA A 77 -3.84 1.53 11.10
C ALA A 77 -4.59 0.78 10.00
N VAL A 78 -5.03 -0.45 10.27
CA VAL A 78 -5.88 -1.24 9.37
C VAL A 78 -7.21 -0.54 9.13
N ASP A 79 -7.91 -0.10 10.18
CA ASP A 79 -9.18 0.61 10.06
C ASP A 79 -9.05 1.92 9.25
N ALA A 80 -7.96 2.66 9.46
CA ALA A 80 -7.66 3.87 8.71
C ALA A 80 -7.39 3.56 7.22
N TYR A 81 -6.65 2.49 6.94
CA TYR A 81 -6.37 2.04 5.58
C TYR A 81 -7.65 1.59 4.87
N ASP A 82 -8.48 0.77 5.50
CA ASP A 82 -9.75 0.30 4.96
C ASP A 82 -10.73 1.46 4.68
N THR A 83 -10.76 2.43 5.59
CA THR A 83 -11.53 3.67 5.39
C THR A 83 -11.05 4.45 4.16
N GLN A 84 -9.73 4.57 3.99
CA GLN A 84 -9.16 5.28 2.85
C GLN A 84 -9.39 4.52 1.54
N LEU A 85 -9.27 3.20 1.56
CA LEU A 85 -9.53 2.33 0.41
C LEU A 85 -10.98 2.44 -0.05
N ARG A 86 -11.95 2.43 0.89
CA ARG A 86 -13.37 2.70 0.59
C ARG A 86 -13.58 4.04 -0.11
N LYS A 87 -12.99 5.13 0.42
CA LYS A 87 -13.12 6.47 -0.17
C LYS A 87 -12.53 6.52 -1.58
N TYR A 88 -11.42 5.85 -1.80
CA TYR A 88 -10.76 5.81 -3.10
C TYR A 88 -11.61 5.05 -4.14
N ASN A 89 -12.19 3.91 -3.75
CA ASN A 89 -13.11 3.17 -4.62
C ASN A 89 -14.35 3.99 -4.95
N GLU A 90 -14.96 4.67 -3.97
CA GLU A 90 -16.10 5.56 -4.22
C GLU A 90 -15.75 6.71 -5.17
N LEU A 91 -14.53 7.25 -5.07
CA LEU A 91 -14.05 8.29 -5.98
C LEU A 91 -13.89 7.75 -7.41
N ILE A 92 -13.33 6.55 -7.58
CA ILE A 92 -13.20 5.89 -8.88
C ILE A 92 -14.58 5.67 -9.50
N ASP A 93 -15.55 5.18 -8.72
CA ASP A 93 -16.91 4.94 -9.22
C ASP A 93 -17.57 6.23 -9.71
N LYS A 94 -17.44 7.33 -8.94
CA LYS A 94 -17.93 8.65 -9.34
C LYS A 94 -17.24 9.18 -10.60
N PHE A 95 -15.93 8.99 -10.71
CA PHE A 95 -15.17 9.39 -11.89
C PHE A 95 -15.62 8.61 -13.13
N ASN A 96 -15.77 7.28 -13.02
CA ASN A 96 -16.23 6.44 -14.12
C ASN A 96 -17.64 6.81 -14.57
N LEU A 97 -18.55 7.07 -13.63
CA LEU A 97 -19.90 7.54 -13.93
C LEU A 97 -19.87 8.88 -14.66
N LEU A 98 -19.13 9.86 -14.14
CA LEU A 98 -19.00 11.18 -14.75
C LEU A 98 -18.43 11.09 -16.17
N ASN A 99 -17.40 10.26 -16.37
CA ASN A 99 -16.78 10.06 -17.68
C ASN A 99 -17.76 9.42 -18.68
N SER A 100 -18.57 8.44 -18.22
CA SER A 100 -19.61 7.83 -19.04
C SER A 100 -20.66 8.85 -19.48
N THR A 101 -21.18 9.66 -18.55
CA THR A 101 -22.17 10.70 -18.86
C THR A 101 -21.58 11.78 -19.76
N TYR A 102 -20.31 12.13 -19.59
CA TYR A 102 -19.63 13.10 -20.45
C TYR A 102 -19.56 12.63 -21.91
N GLU A 103 -19.19 11.37 -22.15
CA GLU A 103 -19.13 10.82 -23.51
C GLU A 103 -20.52 10.70 -24.15
N GLU A 104 -21.56 10.36 -23.36
CA GLU A 104 -22.94 10.35 -23.82
C GLU A 104 -23.41 11.74 -24.28
N VAL A 105 -23.27 12.76 -23.42
CA VAL A 105 -23.62 14.16 -23.74
C VAL A 105 -22.83 14.67 -24.93
N ARG A 106 -21.56 14.27 -25.06
CA ARG A 106 -20.71 14.63 -26.20
C ARG A 106 -21.24 14.02 -27.50
N ALA A 107 -21.68 12.77 -27.48
CA ALA A 107 -22.26 12.09 -28.64
C ALA A 107 -23.60 12.74 -29.04
N GLU A 108 -24.49 13.00 -28.07
CA GLU A 108 -25.76 13.69 -28.31
C GLU A 108 -25.55 15.09 -28.91
N LYS A 109 -24.60 15.85 -28.36
CA LYS A 109 -24.23 17.15 -28.91
C LYS A 109 -23.76 17.05 -30.36
N GLY A 110 -22.95 16.04 -30.69
CA GLY A 110 -22.51 15.79 -32.05
C GLY A 110 -23.68 15.53 -33.01
N ALA A 111 -24.63 14.69 -32.59
CA ALA A 111 -25.83 14.40 -33.37
C ALA A 111 -26.71 15.65 -33.57
N ALA A 112 -26.99 16.39 -32.50
CA ALA A 112 -27.78 17.61 -32.55
C ALA A 112 -27.13 18.71 -33.42
N MET A 113 -25.79 18.81 -33.39
CA MET A 113 -25.07 19.73 -34.26
C MET A 113 -25.17 19.34 -35.74
N SER A 114 -25.10 18.04 -36.05
CA SER A 114 -25.28 17.55 -37.42
C SER A 114 -26.69 17.84 -37.94
N GLU A 115 -27.72 17.56 -37.15
CA GLU A 115 -29.12 17.83 -37.51
C GLU A 115 -29.36 19.33 -37.72
N LEU A 116 -28.78 20.17 -36.86
CA LEU A 116 -28.84 21.62 -37.02
C LEU A 116 -28.19 22.10 -38.32
N GLU A 117 -27.06 21.50 -38.72
CA GLU A 117 -26.37 21.84 -39.97
C GLU A 117 -27.19 21.44 -41.21
N ASP A 118 -27.84 20.27 -41.18
CA ASP A 118 -28.70 19.79 -42.26
C ASP A 118 -29.93 20.70 -42.43
N GLU A 119 -30.59 21.07 -41.32
CA GLU A 119 -31.74 21.99 -41.36
C GLU A 119 -31.33 23.40 -41.80
N GLN A 120 -30.18 23.90 -41.35
CA GLN A 120 -29.64 25.18 -41.87
C GLN A 120 -29.36 25.11 -43.36
N THR A 121 -28.81 24.01 -43.84
CA THR A 121 -28.52 23.81 -45.27
C THR A 121 -29.80 23.76 -46.08
N ARG A 122 -30.82 23.06 -45.60
CA ARG A 122 -32.15 23.02 -46.23
C ARG A 122 -32.78 24.41 -46.27
N ALA A 123 -32.79 25.13 -45.15
CA ALA A 123 -33.33 26.48 -45.06
C ALA A 123 -32.62 27.45 -46.02
N ARG A 124 -31.28 27.38 -46.13
CA ARG A 124 -30.51 28.17 -47.10
C ARG A 124 -30.90 27.85 -48.54
N ARG A 125 -31.00 26.56 -48.90
CA ARG A 125 -31.41 26.15 -50.26
C ARG A 125 -32.80 26.68 -50.63
N VAL A 126 -33.76 26.59 -49.72
CA VAL A 126 -35.12 27.13 -49.93
C VAL A 126 -35.05 28.65 -50.08
N SER A 127 -34.32 29.33 -49.19
CA SER A 127 -34.12 30.78 -49.24
C SER A 127 -33.52 31.25 -50.58
N ASP A 128 -32.47 30.59 -51.04
CA ASP A 128 -31.80 30.91 -52.30
C ASP A 128 -32.74 30.68 -53.50
N CYS A 129 -33.47 29.56 -53.49
CA CYS A 129 -34.46 29.23 -54.52
C CYS A 129 -35.55 30.30 -54.61
N VAL A 130 -36.19 30.65 -53.48
CA VAL A 130 -37.24 31.67 -53.43
C VAL A 130 -36.71 33.04 -53.84
N SER A 131 -35.47 33.39 -53.46
CA SER A 131 -34.85 34.67 -53.83
C SER A 131 -34.58 34.80 -55.33
N SER A 132 -34.44 33.68 -56.04
CA SER A 132 -34.23 33.63 -57.49
C SER A 132 -35.51 33.50 -58.32
N ALA A 133 -36.67 33.34 -57.68
CA ALA A 133 -37.93 33.12 -58.37
C ALA A 133 -38.53 34.44 -58.90
N ASP A 134 -38.93 34.45 -60.17
CA ASP A 134 -39.53 35.62 -60.84
C ASP A 134 -41.07 35.64 -60.73
N THR A 135 -41.67 34.52 -60.34
CA THR A 135 -43.14 34.38 -60.22
C THR A 135 -43.53 33.64 -58.95
N ILE A 136 -44.77 33.86 -58.51
CA ILE A 136 -45.34 33.19 -57.33
C ILE A 136 -45.36 31.66 -57.50
N ASP A 137 -45.61 31.17 -58.72
CA ASP A 137 -45.65 29.73 -58.98
C ASP A 137 -44.25 29.09 -58.95
N GLN A 138 -43.21 29.81 -59.38
CA GLN A 138 -41.83 29.38 -59.20
C GLN A 138 -41.42 29.36 -57.72
N ALA A 139 -41.80 30.37 -56.93
CA ALA A 139 -41.49 30.41 -55.50
C ALA A 139 -42.18 29.26 -54.73
N LYS A 140 -43.40 28.88 -55.12
CA LYS A 140 -44.11 27.72 -54.53
C LYS A 140 -43.42 26.38 -54.83
N ALA A 141 -42.69 26.28 -55.93
CA ALA A 141 -41.97 25.06 -56.30
C ALA A 141 -40.68 24.81 -55.48
N CYS A 142 -40.27 25.76 -54.62
CA CYS A 142 -39.06 25.68 -53.80
C CYS A 142 -39.23 24.93 -52.47
N PHE A 143 -40.47 24.58 -52.08
CA PHE A 143 -40.80 23.93 -50.80
C PHE A 143 -41.17 22.47 -50.99
#